data_AF-N9GWE8-F1
#
_entry.id   AF-N9GWE8-F1
#
_cell.length_a   1.000
_cell.length_b   1.000
_cell.length_c   1.000
_cell.angle_alpha   90.00
_cell.angle_beta   90.00
_cell.angle_gamma   90.00
#
_symmetry.space_group_name_H-M   'P 1'
#
loop_
_entity.id
_entity.type
_entity.pdbx_description
1 polymer ?
#
loop_
_entity_poly.entity_id
_entity_poly.type
_entity_poly.pdbx_seq_one_letter_code
_entity_poly.pdbx_strand_id
1 'polypeptide(L)'
;MKKIIVIPLFLIAAFFAGKLAFNLIYNKENEKYINEIVYQDPIVQKEYGAIKKYNVYKAGKSLGRSGFYDFRIGIEGRNKAGQIYLKLYKTTDGKLDKYEITLLD
;
A
#
# COMPACT_ATOMS: atom_id res chain seq x y z
N MET A 1 36.87 18.89 -4.84
CA MET A 1 36.40 17.89 -3.83
C MET A 1 35.17 18.33 -3.02
N LYS A 2 34.37 19.34 -3.44
CA LYS A 2 33.12 19.74 -2.75
C LYS A 2 31.83 19.10 -3.33
N LYS A 3 31.88 18.57 -4.56
CA LYS A 3 30.72 18.01 -5.27
C LYS A 3 30.33 16.59 -4.80
N ILE A 4 31.23 15.88 -4.11
CA ILE A 4 31.00 14.50 -3.66
C ILE A 4 30.12 14.46 -2.41
N ILE A 5 30.07 15.52 -1.59
CA ILE A 5 29.27 15.60 -0.35
C ILE A 5 27.80 15.98 -0.61
N VAL A 6 27.49 16.60 -1.74
CA VAL A 6 26.12 17.03 -2.09
C VAL A 6 25.22 15.84 -2.47
N ILE A 7 25.79 14.82 -3.12
CA ILE A 7 25.09 13.61 -3.55
C ILE A 7 24.53 12.80 -2.35
N PRO A 8 25.31 12.46 -1.31
CA PRO A 8 24.78 11.73 -0.16
C PRO A 8 23.71 12.54 0.60
N LEU A 9 23.86 13.87 0.69
CA LEU A 9 22.86 14.72 1.34
C LEU A 9 21.52 14.71 0.58
N PHE A 10 21.57 14.73 -0.76
CA PHE A 10 20.38 14.66 -1.60
C PHE A 10 19.69 13.29 -1.52
N LEU A 11 20.45 12.19 -1.47
CA LEU A 11 19.93 10.84 -1.28
C LEU A 11 19.21 10.68 0.07
N ILE A 12 19.78 11.23 1.13
CA ILE A 12 19.16 11.23 2.46
C ILE A 12 17.83 12.01 2.42
N ALA A 13 17.82 13.22 1.83
CA ALA A 13 16.61 14.02 1.70
C ALA A 13 15.52 13.30 0.90
N ALA A 14 15.90 12.64 -0.21
CA ALA A 14 14.98 11.85 -1.03
C ALA A 14 14.38 10.65 -0.25
N PHE A 15 15.19 9.97 0.56
CA PHE A 15 14.72 8.88 1.42
C PHE A 15 13.66 9.36 2.43
N PHE A 16 13.92 10.48 3.12
CA PHE A 16 12.96 11.06 4.06
C PHE A 16 11.68 11.55 3.34
N ALA A 17 11.81 12.18 2.18
CA ALA A 17 10.67 12.61 1.37
C ALA A 17 9.79 11.41 0.95
N GLY A 18 10.42 10.30 0.53
CA GLY A 18 9.72 9.05 0.20
C GLY A 18 8.97 8.47 1.40
N LYS A 19 9.61 8.44 2.58
CA LYS A 19 8.97 7.96 3.81
C LYS A 19 7.80 8.84 4.25
N LEU A 20 7.92 10.16 4.12
CA LEU A 20 6.82 11.09 4.42
C LEU A 20 5.65 10.90 3.45
N ALA A 21 5.93 10.81 2.15
CA ALA A 21 4.90 10.56 1.14
C ALA A 21 4.18 9.22 1.37
N PHE A 22 4.94 8.17 1.71
CA PHE A 22 4.38 6.88 2.09
C PHE A 22 3.44 7.01 3.29
N ASN A 23 3.86 7.65 4.38
CA ASN A 23 3.06 7.81 5.59
C ASN A 23 1.81 8.69 5.39
N LEU A 24 1.88 9.68 4.51
CA LEU A 24 0.72 10.52 4.15
C LEU A 24 -0.36 9.69 3.43
N ILE A 25 0.07 8.73 2.61
CA ILE A 25 -0.82 7.84 1.87
C ILE A 25 -1.29 6.68 2.74
N TYR A 26 -0.36 5.95 3.37
CA TYR A 26 -0.62 4.88 4.33
C TYR A 26 -0.92 5.47 5.71
N ASN A 27 -1.98 6.27 5.77
CA ASN A 27 -2.50 6.84 7.00
C ASN A 27 -3.42 5.83 7.72
N LYS A 28 -3.80 6.15 8.97
CA LYS A 28 -4.65 5.29 9.82
C LYS A 28 -5.96 4.85 9.16
N GLU A 29 -6.55 5.70 8.33
CA GLU A 29 -7.82 5.40 7.66
C GLU A 29 -7.62 4.36 6.56
N ASN A 30 -6.62 4.56 5.70
CA ASN A 30 -6.27 3.60 4.65
C ASN A 30 -5.76 2.28 5.25
N GLU A 31 -4.97 2.34 6.32
CA GLU A 31 -4.54 1.17 7.08
C GLU A 31 -5.74 0.37 7.60
N LYS A 32 -6.77 1.03 8.15
CA LYS A 32 -7.99 0.35 8.59
C LYS A 32 -8.68 -0.39 7.46
N TYR A 33 -8.86 0.25 6.30
CA TYR A 33 -9.46 -0.40 5.13
C TYR A 33 -8.62 -1.57 4.62
N ILE A 34 -7.31 -1.40 4.53
CA ILE A 34 -6.38 -2.46 4.14
C ILE A 34 -6.49 -3.64 5.09
N ASN A 35 -6.52 -3.39 6.39
CA ASN A 35 -6.62 -4.42 7.41
C ASN A 35 -7.91 -5.23 7.28
N GLU A 36 -9.04 -4.55 7.10
CA GLU A 36 -10.33 -5.20 6.89
C GLU A 36 -10.31 -6.08 5.63
N ILE A 37 -9.83 -5.54 4.50
CA ILE A 37 -9.76 -6.25 3.23
C ILE A 37 -8.82 -7.46 3.31
N VAL A 38 -7.61 -7.32 3.86
CA VAL A 38 -6.64 -8.43 3.94
C VAL A 38 -7.18 -9.59 4.77
N TYR A 39 -7.89 -9.31 5.87
CA TYR A 39 -8.38 -10.37 6.76
C TYR A 39 -9.76 -10.93 6.40
N GLN A 40 -10.59 -10.20 5.65
CA GLN A 40 -11.99 -10.57 5.44
C GLN A 40 -12.35 -10.79 3.96
N ASP A 41 -11.56 -10.27 3.01
CA ASP A 41 -11.89 -10.40 1.60
C ASP A 41 -11.87 -11.88 1.14
N PRO A 42 -12.94 -12.35 0.48
CA PRO A 42 -13.04 -13.75 0.06
C PRO A 42 -11.95 -14.20 -0.93
N ILE A 43 -11.46 -13.32 -1.80
CA ILE A 43 -10.40 -13.65 -2.76
C ILE A 43 -9.09 -13.86 -1.98
N VAL A 44 -8.78 -12.96 -1.05
CA VAL A 44 -7.58 -13.06 -0.20
C VAL A 44 -7.63 -14.32 0.67
N GLN A 45 -8.77 -14.58 1.33
CA GLN A 45 -8.94 -15.77 2.18
C GLN A 45 -8.90 -17.06 1.38
N LYS A 46 -9.46 -17.09 0.16
CA LYS A 46 -9.39 -18.26 -0.71
C LYS A 46 -7.96 -18.56 -1.14
N GLU A 47 -7.19 -17.53 -1.50
CA GLU A 47 -5.85 -17.68 -2.04
C GLU A 47 -4.80 -18.03 -0.97
N TYR A 48 -4.84 -17.32 0.15
CA TYR A 48 -3.79 -17.40 1.18
C TYR A 48 -4.24 -18.13 2.45
N GLY A 49 -5.54 -18.41 2.61
CA GLY A 49 -6.11 -18.96 3.83
C GLY A 49 -6.10 -17.95 4.98
N ALA A 50 -6.10 -18.43 6.23
CA ALA A 50 -5.99 -17.56 7.40
C ALA A 50 -4.67 -16.78 7.39
N ILE A 51 -4.75 -15.45 7.44
CA ILE A 51 -3.59 -14.56 7.37
C ILE A 51 -2.85 -14.52 8.70
N LYS A 52 -1.54 -14.75 8.68
CA LYS A 52 -0.67 -14.66 9.86
C LYS A 52 -0.09 -13.25 10.02
N LYS A 53 0.35 -12.66 8.92
CA LYS A 53 0.87 -11.29 8.85
C LYS A 53 0.79 -10.76 7.42
N TYR A 54 0.79 -9.44 7.29
CA TYR A 54 0.98 -8.75 6.03
C TYR A 54 1.89 -7.54 6.21
N ASN A 55 2.45 -7.03 5.11
CA ASN A 55 3.26 -5.81 5.10
C ASN A 55 2.96 -4.98 3.85
N VAL A 56 2.62 -3.71 4.04
CA VAL A 56 2.46 -2.74 2.95
C VAL A 56 3.82 -2.13 2.66
N TYR A 57 4.40 -2.46 1.50
CA TYR A 57 5.76 -2.04 1.16
C TYR A 57 5.82 -0.98 0.06
N LYS A 58 4.69 -0.71 -0.60
CA LYS A 58 4.55 0.40 -1.56
C LYS A 58 3.16 1.01 -1.43
N ALA A 59 3.10 2.32 -1.47
CA ALA A 59 1.87 3.09 -1.44
C ALA A 59 1.93 4.21 -2.48
N GLY A 60 0.81 4.48 -3.13
CA GLY A 60 0.67 5.46 -4.20
C GLY A 60 -0.71 6.11 -4.19
N LYS A 61 -0.82 7.20 -4.94
CA LYS A 61 -2.09 7.86 -5.22
C LYS A 61 -2.11 8.25 -6.69
N SER A 62 -3.02 7.66 -7.44
CA SER A 62 -3.29 8.03 -8.82
C SER A 62 -4.14 9.30 -8.85
N LEU A 63 -3.66 10.32 -9.57
CA LEU A 63 -4.36 11.59 -9.75
C LEU A 63 -5.14 11.54 -11.07
N GLY A 64 -6.46 11.66 -11.00
CA GLY A 64 -7.35 11.61 -12.16
C GLY A 64 -8.82 11.73 -11.74
N ARG A 65 -9.73 11.75 -12.72
CA ARG A 65 -11.19 11.91 -12.51
C ARG A 65 -11.80 10.80 -11.62
N SER A 66 -11.14 9.64 -11.57
CA SER A 66 -11.42 8.53 -10.67
C SER A 66 -10.15 8.12 -9.92
N GLY A 67 -9.48 9.10 -9.31
CA GLY A 67 -8.26 8.86 -8.54
C GLY A 67 -8.46 7.79 -7.48
N PHE A 68 -7.42 6.99 -7.27
CA PHE A 68 -7.43 5.89 -6.30
C PHE A 68 -6.12 5.88 -5.54
N TYR A 69 -6.18 5.33 -4.34
CA TYR A 69 -5.00 5.00 -3.56
C TYR A 69 -4.60 3.58 -3.90
N ASP A 70 -3.31 3.32 -4.10
CA ASP A 70 -2.84 2.01 -4.48
C ASP A 70 -1.73 1.49 -3.58
N PHE A 71 -1.78 0.20 -3.28
CA PHE A 71 -0.93 -0.43 -2.29
C PHE A 71 -0.41 -1.76 -2.81
N ARG A 72 0.89 -2.00 -2.66
CA ARG A 72 1.45 -3.35 -2.81
C ARG A 72 1.69 -3.95 -1.44
N ILE A 73 1.14 -5.13 -1.25
CA ILE A 73 1.05 -5.78 0.06
C ILE A 73 1.63 -7.18 -0.06
N GLY A 74 2.63 -7.49 0.76
CA GLY A 74 3.09 -8.85 0.96
C GLY A 74 2.22 -9.55 2.00
N ILE A 75 1.79 -10.77 1.71
CA ILE A 75 0.90 -11.57 2.56
C ILE A 75 1.60 -12.88 2.92
N GLU A 76 1.57 -13.23 4.20
CA GLU A 76 1.90 -14.57 4.67
C GLU A 76 0.65 -15.20 5.29
N GLY A 77 0.03 -16.13 4.55
CA GLY A 77 -1.12 -16.88 4.99
C GLY A 77 -0.80 -18.32 5.37
N ARG A 78 -1.83 -19.06 5.78
CA ARG A 78 -1.75 -20.49 6.08
C ARG A 78 -1.40 -21.33 4.85
N ASN A 79 -1.98 -21.00 3.69
CA ASN A 79 -1.84 -21.80 2.47
C ASN A 79 -0.52 -21.51 1.75
N LYS A 80 -0.20 -20.22 1.59
CA LYS A 80 1.04 -19.76 0.96
C LYS A 80 1.36 -18.31 1.34
N ALA A 81 2.58 -17.88 0.98
CA ALA A 81 2.96 -16.48 0.93
C ALA A 81 2.84 -15.95 -0.50
N GLY A 82 2.58 -14.65 -0.65
CA GLY A 82 2.53 -14.01 -1.95
C GLY A 82 2.31 -12.51 -1.84
N GLN A 83 1.88 -11.88 -2.93
CA GLN A 83 1.68 -10.45 -2.98
C GLN A 83 0.33 -10.10 -3.61
N ILE A 84 -0.25 -9.00 -3.16
CA ILE A 84 -1.43 -8.41 -3.79
C ILE A 84 -1.18 -6.95 -4.14
N TYR A 85 -1.86 -6.51 -5.18
CA TYR A 85 -2.04 -5.11 -5.51
C TYR A 85 -3.47 -4.71 -5.17
N LEU A 86 -3.62 -3.72 -4.28
CA LEU A 86 -4.90 -3.23 -3.80
C LEU A 86 -5.11 -1.79 -4.24
N LYS A 87 -6.25 -1.49 -4.84
CA LYS A 87 -6.70 -0.12 -5.10
C LYS A 87 -7.89 0.22 -4.20
N LEU A 88 -7.84 1.37 -3.55
CA LEU A 88 -8.96 1.96 -2.80
C LEU A 88 -9.48 3.19 -3.54
N TYR A 89 -10.76 3.16 -3.90
CA TYR A 89 -11.48 4.29 -4.47
C TYR A 89 -12.26 4.96 -3.35
N LYS A 90 -12.09 6.27 -3.21
CA LYS A 90 -12.73 7.03 -2.15
C LYS A 90 -13.75 8.01 -2.72
N THR A 91 -14.84 8.18 -2.00
CA THR A 91 -15.81 9.26 -2.22
C THR A 91 -15.18 10.62 -1.94
N THR A 92 -15.85 11.70 -2.34
CA THR A 92 -15.39 13.07 -2.10
C THR A 92 -15.23 13.42 -0.61
N ASP A 93 -16.01 12.79 0.27
CA ASP A 93 -15.90 12.91 1.73
C ASP A 93 -14.83 12.00 2.35
N GLY A 94 -14.04 11.30 1.52
CA GLY A 94 -12.88 10.51 1.95
C GLY A 94 -13.17 9.07 2.38
N LYS A 95 -14.43 8.65 2.39
CA LYS A 95 -14.83 7.28 2.73
C LYS A 95 -14.51 6.32 1.59
N LEU A 96 -14.31 5.04 1.92
CA LEU A 96 -14.17 3.99 0.92
C LEU A 96 -15.49 3.83 0.14
N ASP A 97 -15.42 3.98 -1.17
CA ASP A 97 -16.51 3.75 -2.13
C ASP A 97 -16.45 2.30 -2.63
N LYS A 98 -15.29 1.90 -3.14
CA LYS A 98 -15.01 0.54 -3.63
C LYS A 98 -13.52 0.21 -3.56
N TYR A 99 -13.18 -1.05 -3.73
CA TYR A 99 -11.80 -1.51 -3.85
C TYR A 99 -11.64 -2.56 -4.95
N GLU A 100 -10.40 -2.72 -5.42
CA GLU A 100 -10.02 -3.75 -6.40
C GLU A 100 -8.77 -4.49 -5.90
N ILE A 101 -8.79 -5.82 -6.00
CA ILE A 101 -7.66 -6.69 -5.64
C ILE A 101 -7.13 -7.36 -6.89
N THR A 102 -5.81 -7.37 -7.05
CA THR A 102 -5.11 -8.17 -8.05
C THR A 102 -4.07 -9.02 -7.34
N LEU A 103 -4.16 -10.34 -7.48
CA LEU A 103 -3.13 -11.26 -7.03
C LEU A 103 -1.90 -11.07 -7.91
N LEU A 104 -0.71 -10.97 -7.31
CA LEU A 104 0.55 -10.87 -8.01
C LEU A 104 1.28 -12.20 -7.87
N ASP A 105 1.65 -12.80 -8.99
CA ASP A 105 2.42 -14.05 -9.08
C ASP A 105 3.88 -13.85 -8.68
#